data_AF-A0A1H7EGL1-F1
#
_entry.id   AF-A0A1H7EGL1-F1
#
_cell.length_a   1.000
_cell.length_b   1.000
_cell.length_c   1.000
_cell.angle_alpha   90.00
_cell.angle_beta   90.00
_cell.angle_gamma   90.00
#
_symmetry.space_group_name_H-M   'P 1'
#
loop_
_entity.id
_entity.type
_entity.pdbx_description
1 polymer ?
#
loop_
_entity_poly.entity_id
_entity_poly.type
_entity_poly.pdbx_seq_one_letter_code
_entity_poly.pdbx_strand_id
1 'polypeptide(L)'
;MPAVHVGSGRKVVALPVLSRGPMSTVTPAGHAEPEQRQPVLNTVDRVCEVCFGLFMALTFIGAVKAVAAGEDAGYKMFLAALGCNLAWGLADAVMYLVRTLADRGQRLKLALTVRRAEDHAAAVRALRDALPDTLEPLVEDADLERIRARLADMPTLPSRANFVRDDFVGALGIFVLVVLGTFPVAVPFLVVKDLTTALIASRVLTLVMLFTAGFALGRYTGAGATKAGFAMIALGVVLTIAIIALGG
;
A
#
# COMPACT_ATOMS: atom_id res chain seq x y z
N MET A 1 53.91 -70.42 17.48
CA MET A 1 54.87 -70.34 16.35
C MET A 1 54.06 -70.23 15.07
N PRO A 2 54.46 -69.42 14.06
CA PRO A 2 55.18 -68.14 14.09
C PRO A 2 54.49 -67.04 13.21
N ALA A 3 54.64 -65.75 13.56
CA ALA A 3 55.40 -64.67 12.88
C ALA A 3 54.84 -64.22 11.49
N VAL A 4 54.74 -62.93 11.15
CA VAL A 4 55.88 -62.06 10.76
C VAL A 4 55.51 -60.56 10.82
N HIS A 5 56.44 -59.77 11.38
CA HIS A 5 56.61 -58.32 11.28
C HIS A 5 56.89 -57.83 9.86
N VAL A 6 56.40 -56.64 9.46
CA VAL A 6 57.22 -55.62 8.80
C VAL A 6 56.71 -54.23 9.18
N GLY A 7 57.55 -53.42 9.81
CA GLY A 7 57.39 -51.97 9.94
C GLY A 7 58.30 -51.23 8.94
N SER A 8 57.88 -50.03 8.53
CA SER A 8 58.71 -48.92 8.03
C SER A 8 57.72 -47.82 7.64
N GLY A 9 57.63 -46.63 8.24
CA GLY A 9 58.69 -45.76 8.73
C GLY A 9 58.71 -44.50 7.86
N ARG A 10 58.01 -43.43 8.26
CA ARG A 10 58.44 -42.04 7.96
C ARG A 10 57.66 -40.96 8.73
N LYS A 11 58.38 -40.47 9.75
CA LYS A 11 58.56 -39.08 10.22
C LYS A 11 57.33 -38.27 10.64
N VAL A 12 57.13 -38.33 11.97
CA VAL A 12 56.73 -37.23 12.85
C VAL A 12 57.54 -35.96 12.55
N VAL A 13 56.84 -34.83 12.39
CA VAL A 13 57.36 -33.48 12.64
C VAL A 13 56.53 -32.91 13.78
N ALA A 14 57.19 -32.68 14.92
CA ALA A 14 56.66 -32.05 16.12
C ALA A 14 57.17 -30.59 16.14
N LEU A 15 56.31 -29.58 16.35
CA LEU A 15 56.13 -28.75 17.56
C LEU A 15 55.90 -27.27 17.11
N PRO A 16 55.41 -26.32 17.94
CA PRO A 16 55.17 -26.40 19.39
C PRO A 16 53.77 -25.97 19.88
N VAL A 17 53.48 -26.42 21.09
CA VAL A 17 52.46 -25.93 22.01
C VAL A 17 52.72 -24.47 22.36
N LEU A 18 51.72 -23.60 22.20
CA LEU A 18 51.65 -22.29 22.86
C LEU A 18 50.36 -22.22 23.67
N SER A 19 50.53 -22.39 24.99
CA SER A 19 49.55 -22.03 26.01
C SER A 19 49.45 -20.51 26.11
N ARG A 20 48.25 -19.93 25.88
CA ARG A 20 47.84 -18.59 26.34
C ARG A 20 46.35 -18.62 26.68
N GLY A 21 46.00 -18.03 27.82
CA GLY A 21 44.70 -18.10 28.51
C GLY A 21 43.51 -17.42 27.81
N PRO A 22 42.38 -17.24 28.52
CA PRO A 22 41.09 -16.93 27.90
C PRO A 22 41.07 -15.48 27.44
N MET A 23 40.92 -15.29 26.14
CA MET A 23 40.70 -13.97 25.55
C MET A 23 39.20 -13.86 25.23
N SER A 24 38.47 -13.19 26.12
CA SER A 24 37.11 -12.73 25.88
C SER A 24 37.10 -11.85 24.63
N THR A 25 36.74 -12.43 23.49
CA THR A 25 36.37 -11.65 22.31
C THR A 25 34.86 -11.46 22.35
N VAL A 26 34.48 -10.30 22.88
CA VAL A 26 33.16 -9.71 22.70
C VAL A 26 32.89 -9.64 21.21
N THR A 27 31.95 -10.47 20.73
CA THR A 27 31.37 -10.33 19.40
C THR A 27 30.67 -8.97 19.33
N PRO A 28 31.08 -8.02 18.46
CA PRO A 28 30.30 -6.82 18.28
C PRO A 28 28.99 -7.21 17.60
N ALA A 29 27.90 -6.72 18.19
CA ALA A 29 26.54 -6.88 17.73
C ALA A 29 26.44 -6.74 16.20
N GLY A 30 25.79 -7.74 15.59
CA GLY A 30 25.37 -7.68 14.20
C GLY A 30 24.70 -6.34 13.94
N HIS A 31 25.19 -5.67 12.91
CA HIS A 31 24.58 -4.47 12.41
C HIS A 31 23.11 -4.79 12.14
N ALA A 32 22.22 -4.09 12.84
CA ALA A 32 20.81 -4.11 12.52
C ALA A 32 20.69 -3.68 11.06
N GLU A 33 20.44 -4.67 10.18
CA GLU A 33 20.11 -4.38 8.80
C GLU A 33 18.94 -3.40 8.81
N PRO A 34 19.02 -2.29 8.05
CA PRO A 34 17.93 -1.36 7.97
C PRO A 34 16.72 -2.12 7.44
N GLU A 35 15.71 -2.25 8.30
CA GLU A 35 14.41 -2.82 8.03
C GLU A 35 13.97 -2.38 6.63
N GLN A 36 13.89 -3.35 5.71
CA GLN A 36 13.49 -3.12 4.32
C GLN A 36 12.22 -2.28 4.34
N ARG A 37 12.32 -1.03 3.87
CA ARG A 37 11.19 -0.12 3.72
C ARG A 37 10.13 -0.80 2.86
N GLN A 38 9.11 -1.34 3.51
CA GLN A 38 7.95 -1.85 2.82
C GLN A 38 7.32 -0.65 2.09
N PRO A 39 7.09 -0.76 0.76
CA PRO A 39 6.52 0.35 0.01
C PRO A 39 5.17 0.73 0.64
N VAL A 40 5.06 2.01 0.97
CA VAL A 40 4.02 2.60 1.84
C VAL A 40 2.58 2.40 1.33
N LEU A 41 2.42 1.93 0.08
CA LEU A 41 1.19 1.33 -0.44
C LEU A 41 1.52 0.24 -1.48
N ASN A 42 0.61 -0.72 -1.62
CA ASN A 42 0.55 -1.62 -2.77
C ASN A 42 0.22 -0.78 -4.03
N THR A 43 0.79 -1.13 -5.19
CA THR A 43 0.64 -0.34 -6.44
C THR A 43 -0.83 -0.14 -6.82
N VAL A 44 -1.69 -1.12 -6.53
CA VAL A 44 -3.13 -1.08 -6.77
C VAL A 44 -3.80 0.05 -6.01
N ASP A 45 -3.53 0.18 -4.71
CA ASP A 45 -4.18 1.17 -3.86
C ASP A 45 -3.87 2.59 -4.32
N ARG A 46 -2.61 2.86 -4.69
CA ARG A 46 -2.20 4.17 -5.25
C ARG A 46 -2.98 4.52 -6.50
N VAL A 47 -3.15 3.53 -7.39
CA VAL A 47 -3.83 3.75 -8.66
C VAL A 47 -5.33 3.94 -8.43
N CYS A 48 -5.95 3.14 -7.57
CA CYS A 48 -7.35 3.31 -7.19
C CYS A 48 -7.63 4.70 -6.60
N GLU A 49 -6.73 5.18 -5.74
CA GLU A 49 -6.85 6.49 -5.10
C GLU A 49 -6.82 7.64 -6.12
N VAL A 50 -5.87 7.58 -7.07
CA VAL A 50 -5.81 8.53 -8.19
C VAL A 50 -7.09 8.47 -9.02
N CYS A 51 -7.59 7.27 -9.32
CA CYS A 51 -8.82 7.12 -10.10
C CYS A 51 -10.02 7.73 -9.38
N PHE A 52 -10.16 7.51 -8.07
CA PHE A 52 -11.23 8.10 -7.28
C PHE A 52 -11.15 9.63 -7.25
N GLY A 53 -9.95 10.19 -7.08
CA GLY A 53 -9.75 11.64 -7.15
C GLY A 53 -10.08 12.23 -8.52
N LEU A 54 -9.73 11.54 -9.61
CA LEU A 54 -10.08 11.97 -10.97
C LEU A 54 -11.60 11.95 -11.22
N PHE A 55 -12.32 10.92 -10.75
CA PHE A 55 -13.78 10.86 -10.87
C PHE A 55 -14.49 11.97 -10.07
N MET A 56 -13.99 12.28 -8.88
CA MET A 56 -14.50 13.39 -8.08
C MET A 56 -14.24 14.75 -8.74
N ALA A 57 -13.03 14.99 -9.24
CA ALA A 57 -12.69 16.22 -9.94
C ALA A 57 -13.58 16.42 -11.19
N LEU A 58 -13.80 15.38 -11.98
CA LEU A 58 -14.74 15.38 -13.12
C LEU A 58 -16.16 15.81 -12.71
N THR A 59 -16.65 15.26 -11.61
CA THR A 59 -18.00 15.54 -11.08
C THR A 59 -18.12 16.98 -10.59
N PHE A 60 -17.12 17.46 -9.86
CA PHE A 60 -17.13 18.81 -9.32
C PHE A 60 -16.95 19.89 -10.39
N ILE A 61 -16.07 19.66 -11.37
CA ILE A 61 -15.90 20.58 -12.51
C ILE A 61 -17.22 20.71 -13.29
N GLY A 62 -17.96 19.61 -13.48
CA GLY A 62 -19.29 19.68 -14.09
C GLY A 62 -20.32 20.40 -13.21
N ALA A 63 -20.35 20.14 -11.90
CA ALA A 63 -21.26 20.82 -10.99
C ALA A 63 -21.00 22.34 -10.89
N VAL A 64 -19.74 22.78 -10.87
CA VAL A 64 -19.38 24.21 -10.81
C VAL A 64 -19.65 24.91 -12.14
N LYS A 65 -19.46 24.23 -13.27
CA LYS A 65 -19.85 24.74 -14.60
C LYS A 65 -21.33 25.13 -14.68
N ALA A 66 -22.22 24.36 -14.03
CA ALA A 66 -23.65 24.64 -14.01
C ALA A 66 -24.01 25.99 -13.37
N VAL A 67 -23.16 26.50 -12.47
CA VAL A 67 -23.48 27.65 -11.60
C VAL A 67 -22.56 28.85 -11.85
N ALA A 68 -21.44 28.66 -12.58
CA ALA A 68 -20.47 29.72 -12.84
C ALA A 68 -20.91 30.64 -14.01
N ALA A 69 -21.20 31.90 -13.72
CA ALA A 69 -21.42 32.95 -14.72
C ALA A 69 -20.69 34.26 -14.35
N GLY A 70 -20.19 34.99 -15.35
CA GLY A 70 -19.60 36.34 -15.23
C GLY A 70 -18.14 36.47 -15.70
N GLU A 71 -17.63 37.71 -15.73
CA GLU A 71 -16.19 37.97 -15.87
C GLU A 71 -15.43 37.28 -14.70
N ASP A 72 -14.24 36.76 -15.01
CA ASP A 72 -13.39 35.89 -14.16
C ASP A 72 -13.87 34.43 -13.95
N ALA A 73 -14.82 33.94 -14.74
CA ALA A 73 -15.31 32.55 -14.62
C ALA A 73 -14.18 31.50 -14.69
N GLY A 74 -13.16 31.69 -15.53
CA GLY A 74 -12.01 30.78 -15.63
C GLY A 74 -11.17 30.70 -14.36
N TYR A 75 -10.83 31.84 -13.75
CA TYR A 75 -10.05 31.89 -12.51
C TYR A 75 -10.83 31.32 -11.31
N LYS A 76 -12.14 31.64 -11.23
CA LYS A 76 -13.05 31.05 -10.22
C LYS A 76 -13.16 29.53 -10.39
N MET A 77 -13.26 29.04 -11.63
CA MET A 77 -13.28 27.61 -11.94
C MET A 77 -11.97 26.93 -11.54
N PHE A 78 -10.83 27.56 -11.81
CA PHE A 78 -9.52 27.06 -11.39
C PHE A 78 -9.41 26.96 -9.87
N LEU A 79 -9.77 28.01 -9.12
CA LEU A 79 -9.73 27.98 -7.66
C LEU A 79 -10.69 26.94 -7.08
N ALA A 80 -11.88 26.79 -7.68
CA ALA A 80 -12.83 25.76 -7.28
C ALA A 80 -12.29 24.35 -7.54
N ALA A 81 -11.70 24.10 -8.72
CA ALA A 81 -11.08 22.82 -9.06
C ALA A 81 -9.87 22.50 -8.18
N LEU A 82 -9.02 23.49 -7.90
CA LEU A 82 -7.86 23.35 -7.03
C LEU A 82 -8.26 23.09 -5.58
N GLY A 83 -9.25 23.83 -5.06
CA GLY A 83 -9.77 23.64 -3.71
C GLY A 83 -10.42 22.28 -3.54
N CYS A 84 -11.21 21.84 -4.51
CA CYS A 84 -11.78 20.48 -4.53
C CYS A 84 -10.69 19.41 -4.51
N ASN A 85 -9.66 19.58 -5.33
CA ASN A 85 -8.55 18.64 -5.40
C ASN A 85 -7.79 18.52 -4.07
N LEU A 86 -7.46 19.67 -3.45
CA LEU A 86 -6.79 19.70 -2.14
C LEU A 86 -7.65 19.06 -1.04
N ALA A 87 -8.95 19.36 -1.01
CA ALA A 87 -9.87 18.77 -0.04
C ALA A 87 -10.00 17.25 -0.22
N TRP A 88 -10.05 16.79 -1.47
CA TRP A 88 -10.12 15.36 -1.78
C TRP A 88 -8.84 14.63 -1.38
N GLY A 89 -7.66 15.15 -1.77
CA GLY A 89 -6.39 14.56 -1.36
C GLY A 89 -6.23 14.48 0.16
N LEU A 90 -6.80 15.43 0.91
CA LEU A 90 -6.83 15.39 2.37
C LEU A 90 -7.75 14.27 2.89
N ALA A 91 -8.93 14.11 2.29
CA ALA A 91 -9.85 13.03 2.65
C ALA A 91 -9.21 11.65 2.43
N ASP A 92 -8.53 11.46 1.31
CA ASP A 92 -7.79 10.24 0.96
C ASP A 92 -6.66 9.96 1.97
N ALA A 93 -5.88 10.98 2.32
CA ALA A 93 -4.83 10.86 3.35
C ALA A 93 -5.39 10.46 4.73
N VAL A 94 -6.54 11.02 5.12
CA VAL A 94 -7.24 10.64 6.36
C VAL A 94 -7.77 9.20 6.27
N MET A 95 -8.40 8.83 5.15
CA MET A 95 -8.95 7.49 4.96
C MET A 95 -7.85 6.43 4.94
N TYR A 96 -6.67 6.74 4.42
CA TYR A 96 -5.50 5.89 4.54
C TYR A 96 -5.08 5.66 6.00
N LEU A 97 -5.04 6.72 6.82
CA LEU A 97 -4.75 6.58 8.25
C LEU A 97 -5.82 5.72 8.93
N VAL A 98 -7.10 5.95 8.65
CA VAL A 98 -8.19 5.14 9.19
C VAL A 98 -8.04 3.67 8.80
N ARG A 99 -7.77 3.37 7.52
CA ARG A 99 -7.55 2.00 7.05
C ARG A 99 -6.34 1.34 7.71
N THR A 100 -5.23 2.07 7.80
CA THR A 100 -4.01 1.59 8.45
C THR A 100 -4.24 1.27 9.93
N LEU A 101 -4.98 2.13 10.63
CA LEU A 101 -5.34 1.90 12.03
C LEU A 101 -6.31 0.73 12.19
N ALA A 102 -7.32 0.63 11.31
CA ALA A 102 -8.29 -0.46 11.31
C ALA A 102 -7.62 -1.81 11.06
N ASP A 103 -6.75 -1.91 10.05
CA ASP A 103 -5.99 -3.12 9.72
C ASP A 103 -5.08 -3.52 10.88
N ARG A 104 -4.33 -2.57 11.45
CA ARG A 104 -3.47 -2.82 12.62
C ARG A 104 -4.32 -3.25 13.82
N GLY A 105 -5.47 -2.63 14.03
CA GLY A 105 -6.43 -2.97 15.07
C GLY A 105 -7.02 -4.37 14.92
N GLN A 106 -7.38 -4.77 13.70
CA GLN A 106 -7.93 -6.08 13.40
C GLN A 106 -6.88 -7.19 13.59
N ARG A 107 -5.65 -6.97 13.12
CA ARG A 107 -4.52 -7.89 13.36
C ARG A 107 -4.22 -8.04 14.84
N LEU A 108 -4.21 -6.92 15.58
CA LEU A 108 -3.99 -6.95 17.03
C LEU A 108 -5.13 -7.66 17.77
N LYS A 109 -6.39 -7.40 17.37
CA LYS A 109 -7.56 -8.07 17.94
C LYS A 109 -7.46 -9.59 17.74
N LEU A 110 -7.12 -10.04 16.54
CA LEU A 110 -6.90 -11.46 16.26
C LEU A 110 -5.81 -12.05 17.15
N ALA A 111 -4.65 -11.38 17.25
CA ALA A 111 -3.56 -11.85 18.10
C ALA A 111 -3.94 -11.92 19.60
N LEU A 112 -4.71 -10.95 20.09
CA LEU A 112 -5.22 -10.96 21.46
C LEU A 112 -6.27 -12.05 21.68
N THR A 113 -7.15 -12.32 20.70
CA THR A 113 -8.13 -13.42 20.77
C THR A 113 -7.42 -14.76 20.86
N VAL A 114 -6.41 -14.99 20.02
CA VAL A 114 -5.60 -16.23 20.02
C VAL A 114 -4.85 -16.40 21.34
N ARG A 115 -4.31 -15.31 21.91
CA ARG A 115 -3.59 -15.36 23.19
C ARG A 115 -4.49 -15.55 24.41
N ARG A 116 -5.73 -15.05 24.36
CA ARG A 116 -6.71 -15.16 25.46
C ARG A 116 -7.59 -16.40 25.38
N ALA A 117 -7.53 -17.16 24.28
CA ALA A 117 -8.29 -18.39 24.13
C ALA A 117 -7.89 -19.39 25.23
N GLU A 118 -8.90 -19.90 25.94
CA GLU A 118 -8.71 -20.86 27.04
C GLU A 118 -8.24 -22.25 26.56
N ASP A 119 -8.54 -22.59 25.30
CA ASP A 119 -8.19 -23.86 24.67
C ASP A 119 -7.47 -23.64 23.33
N HIS A 120 -6.48 -24.49 23.04
CA HIS A 120 -5.75 -24.52 21.78
C HIS A 120 -6.69 -24.69 20.58
N ALA A 121 -7.72 -25.54 20.71
CA ALA A 121 -8.70 -25.75 19.64
C ALA A 121 -9.50 -24.48 19.31
N ALA A 122 -9.81 -23.66 20.33
CA ALA A 122 -10.48 -22.38 20.11
C ALA A 122 -9.58 -21.34 19.44
N ALA A 123 -8.28 -21.34 19.77
CA ALA A 123 -7.29 -20.46 19.16
C ALA A 123 -7.03 -20.80 17.67
N VAL A 124 -6.93 -22.09 17.34
CA VAL A 124 -6.77 -22.57 15.95
C VAL A 124 -8.00 -22.23 15.10
N ARG A 125 -9.21 -22.40 15.64
CA ARG A 125 -10.44 -21.95 14.95
C ARG A 125 -10.44 -20.45 14.65
N ALA A 126 -10.07 -19.62 15.62
CA ALA A 126 -10.00 -18.17 15.41
C ALA A 126 -8.97 -17.77 14.34
N LEU A 127 -7.86 -18.51 14.21
CA LEU A 127 -6.89 -18.31 13.13
C LEU A 127 -7.44 -18.77 11.78
N ARG A 128 -8.15 -19.91 11.75
CA ARG A 128 -8.79 -20.46 10.55
C ARG A 128 -9.86 -19.53 10.01
N ASP A 129 -10.73 -19.00 10.87
CA ASP A 129 -11.79 -18.05 10.51
C ASP A 129 -11.25 -16.71 9.98
N ALA A 130 -9.98 -16.40 10.27
CA ALA A 130 -9.31 -15.20 9.79
C ALA A 130 -8.53 -15.42 8.48
N LEU A 131 -8.41 -16.67 8.01
CA LEU A 131 -7.79 -16.95 6.72
C LEU A 131 -8.71 -16.50 5.58
N PRO A 132 -8.15 -15.97 4.48
CA PRO A 132 -8.91 -15.82 3.24
C PRO A 132 -9.45 -17.16 2.76
N ASP A 133 -10.67 -17.18 2.22
CA ASP A 133 -11.36 -18.38 1.71
C ASP A 133 -10.50 -19.21 0.73
N THR A 134 -9.60 -18.55 -0.01
CA THR A 134 -8.70 -19.19 -0.96
C THR A 134 -7.58 -20.00 -0.30
N LEU A 135 -7.19 -19.63 0.92
CA LEU A 135 -6.11 -20.27 1.68
C LEU A 135 -6.63 -21.26 2.72
N GLU A 136 -7.86 -21.11 3.19
CA GLU A 136 -8.47 -22.01 4.18
C GLU A 136 -8.34 -23.51 3.84
N PRO A 137 -8.59 -23.98 2.59
CA PRO A 137 -8.44 -25.39 2.25
C PRO A 137 -6.99 -25.84 2.06
N LEU A 138 -6.04 -24.90 1.94
CA LEU A 138 -4.63 -25.17 1.70
C LEU A 138 -3.81 -25.25 2.99
N VAL A 139 -4.35 -24.76 4.10
CA VAL A 139 -3.63 -24.67 5.37
C VAL A 139 -4.16 -25.71 6.35
N GLU A 140 -3.26 -26.56 6.83
CA GLU A 140 -3.56 -27.58 7.83
C GLU A 140 -3.60 -26.99 9.25
N ASP A 141 -4.36 -27.62 10.14
CA ASP A 141 -4.46 -27.20 11.55
C ASP A 141 -3.10 -27.26 12.26
N ALA A 142 -2.20 -28.16 11.84
CA ALA A 142 -0.85 -28.25 12.38
C ALA A 142 -0.01 -26.99 12.11
N ASP A 143 -0.24 -26.31 10.99
CA ASP A 143 0.46 -25.06 10.66
C ASP A 143 -0.13 -23.88 11.42
N LEU A 144 -1.45 -23.84 11.60
CA LEU A 144 -2.11 -22.86 12.47
C LEU A 144 -1.66 -23.00 13.93
N GLU A 145 -1.46 -24.23 14.40
CA GLU A 145 -0.94 -24.51 15.74
C GLU A 145 0.49 -24.01 15.93
N ARG A 146 1.35 -24.14 14.91
CA ARG A 146 2.70 -23.54 14.93
C ARG A 146 2.65 -22.01 15.00
N ILE A 147 1.70 -21.39 14.29
CA ILE A 147 1.49 -19.94 14.34
C ILE A 147 1.01 -19.51 15.73
N ARG A 148 0.03 -20.23 16.31
CA ARG A 148 -0.45 -20.01 17.68
C ARG A 148 0.69 -20.09 18.70
N ALA A 149 1.52 -21.13 18.64
CA ALA A 149 2.65 -21.33 19.56
C ALA A 149 3.64 -20.16 19.49
N ARG A 150 4.01 -19.73 18.27
CA ARG A 150 4.88 -18.55 18.08
C ARG A 150 4.25 -17.25 18.60
N LEU A 151 2.92 -17.12 18.49
CA LEU A 151 2.19 -15.96 19.03
C LEU A 151 2.15 -15.96 20.56
N ALA A 152 2.08 -17.13 21.18
CA ALA A 152 2.10 -17.30 22.63
C ALA A 152 3.48 -16.96 23.22
N ASP A 153 4.55 -17.31 22.51
CA ASP A 153 5.94 -17.00 22.91
C ASP A 153 6.33 -15.52 22.66
N MET A 154 5.47 -14.72 22.03
CA MET A 154 5.76 -13.33 21.71
C MET A 154 5.75 -12.45 22.99
N PRO A 155 6.88 -11.79 23.35
CA PRO A 155 7.05 -11.18 24.67
C PRO A 155 6.04 -10.07 24.99
N THR A 156 5.68 -9.24 24.02
CA THR A 156 4.82 -8.08 24.22
C THR A 156 3.95 -7.80 23.00
N LEU A 157 2.62 -7.81 23.20
CA LEU A 157 1.65 -7.29 22.24
C LEU A 157 1.20 -5.91 22.73
N PRO A 158 1.12 -4.89 21.85
CA PRO A 158 0.58 -3.58 22.23
C PRO A 158 -0.84 -3.70 22.78
N SER A 159 -1.21 -2.91 23.78
CA SER A 159 -2.58 -2.95 24.32
C SER A 159 -3.62 -2.32 23.38
N ARG A 160 -3.18 -1.46 22.45
CA ARG A 160 -4.02 -0.79 21.45
C ARG A 160 -3.23 -0.58 20.16
N ALA A 161 -3.94 -0.55 19.03
CA ALA A 161 -3.38 -0.06 17.78
C ALA A 161 -3.22 1.45 17.89
N ASN A 162 -2.00 1.95 17.65
CA ASN A 162 -1.67 3.36 17.67
C ASN A 162 -1.05 3.76 16.34
N PHE A 163 -1.16 5.04 16.00
CA PHE A 163 -0.42 5.61 14.88
C PHE A 163 1.06 5.70 15.19
N VAL A 164 1.88 5.42 14.19
CA VAL A 164 3.32 5.67 14.20
C VAL A 164 3.66 6.74 13.16
N ARG A 165 4.86 7.32 13.26
CA ARG A 165 5.27 8.43 12.37
C ARG A 165 5.21 8.05 10.89
N ASP A 166 5.53 6.81 10.55
CA ASP A 166 5.53 6.33 9.17
C ASP A 166 4.12 6.32 8.56
N ASP A 167 3.08 6.13 9.37
CA ASP A 167 1.68 6.18 8.90
C ASP A 167 1.36 7.60 8.39
N PHE A 168 1.83 8.65 9.07
CA PHE A 168 1.64 10.03 8.64
C PHE A 168 2.48 10.39 7.41
N VAL A 169 3.69 9.81 7.27
CA VAL A 169 4.49 9.96 6.06
C VAL A 169 3.80 9.30 4.86
N GLY A 170 3.15 8.15 5.07
CA GLY A 170 2.32 7.51 4.05
C GLY A 170 1.10 8.32 3.65
N ALA A 171 0.39 8.87 4.64
CA ALA A 171 -0.75 9.76 4.41
C ALA A 171 -0.33 11.00 3.61
N LEU A 172 0.80 11.63 3.96
CA LEU A 172 1.36 12.74 3.20
C LEU A 172 1.76 12.32 1.78
N GLY A 173 2.32 11.14 1.62
CA GLY A 173 2.65 10.57 0.31
C GLY A 173 1.43 10.44 -0.58
N ILE A 174 0.30 9.95 -0.04
CA ILE A 174 -0.98 9.87 -0.76
C ILE A 174 -1.52 11.25 -1.08
N PHE A 175 -1.56 12.15 -0.11
CA PHE A 175 -2.01 13.53 -0.31
C PHE A 175 -1.28 14.18 -1.51
N VAL A 176 0.05 14.12 -1.49
CA VAL A 176 0.88 14.70 -2.57
C VAL A 176 0.63 13.98 -3.89
N LEU A 177 0.56 12.65 -3.87
CA LEU A 177 0.33 11.85 -5.08
C LEU A 177 -1.02 12.19 -5.72
N VAL A 178 -2.09 12.26 -4.92
CA VAL A 178 -3.44 12.59 -5.39
C VAL A 178 -3.46 14.03 -5.93
N VAL A 179 -3.02 15.01 -5.15
CA VAL A 179 -3.02 16.42 -5.55
C VAL A 179 -2.22 16.65 -6.83
N LEU A 180 -1.00 16.09 -6.93
CA LEU A 180 -0.17 16.23 -8.12
C LEU A 180 -0.70 15.41 -9.30
N GLY A 181 -1.34 14.26 -9.05
CA GLY A 181 -1.93 13.39 -10.05
C GLY A 181 -3.17 13.98 -10.72
N THR A 182 -3.87 14.88 -10.06
CA THR A 182 -5.09 15.54 -10.55
C THR A 182 -4.87 17.01 -10.90
N PHE A 183 -3.78 17.64 -10.42
CA PHE A 183 -3.43 19.03 -10.75
C PHE A 183 -3.40 19.33 -12.26
N PRO A 184 -2.84 18.46 -13.14
CA PRO A 184 -2.86 18.70 -14.58
C PRO A 184 -4.27 18.95 -15.14
N VAL A 185 -5.30 18.33 -14.57
CA VAL A 185 -6.71 18.52 -14.99
C VAL A 185 -7.20 19.96 -14.78
N ALA A 186 -6.64 20.68 -13.81
CA ALA A 186 -6.98 22.07 -13.53
C ALA A 186 -6.18 23.08 -14.38
N VAL A 187 -5.04 22.69 -14.94
CA VAL A 187 -4.15 23.57 -15.73
C VAL A 187 -4.84 24.24 -16.92
N PRO A 188 -5.71 23.56 -17.71
CA PRO A 188 -6.42 24.19 -18.83
C PRO A 188 -7.19 25.46 -18.45
N PHE A 189 -7.70 25.56 -17.22
CA PHE A 189 -8.45 26.75 -16.77
C PHE A 189 -7.56 27.98 -16.50
N LEU A 190 -6.24 27.79 -16.34
CA LEU A 190 -5.28 28.90 -16.21
C LEU A 190 -4.78 29.40 -17.57
N VAL A 191 -4.57 28.48 -18.52
CA VAL A 191 -3.89 28.79 -19.78
C VAL A 191 -4.85 29.12 -20.92
N VAL A 192 -6.08 28.60 -20.87
CA VAL A 192 -7.09 28.81 -21.91
C VAL A 192 -8.10 29.87 -21.44
N LYS A 193 -8.18 30.98 -22.20
CA LYS A 193 -9.11 32.09 -21.90
C LYS A 193 -10.57 31.72 -22.18
N ASP A 194 -10.82 30.92 -23.22
CA ASP A 194 -12.15 30.44 -23.56
C ASP A 194 -12.55 29.29 -22.63
N LEU A 195 -13.61 29.51 -21.82
CA LEU A 195 -14.06 28.55 -20.81
C LEU A 195 -14.52 27.23 -21.44
N THR A 196 -15.17 27.29 -22.60
CA THR A 196 -15.68 26.09 -23.29
C THR A 196 -14.51 25.20 -23.74
N THR A 197 -13.48 25.81 -24.32
CA THR A 197 -12.26 25.12 -24.75
C THR A 197 -11.49 24.59 -23.54
N ALA A 198 -11.39 25.36 -22.44
CA ALA A 198 -10.76 24.91 -21.20
C ALA A 198 -11.43 23.66 -20.62
N LEU A 199 -12.77 23.63 -20.61
CA LEU A 199 -13.56 22.49 -20.15
C LEU A 199 -13.34 21.24 -21.01
N ILE A 200 -13.34 21.39 -22.34
CA ILE A 200 -13.08 20.26 -23.26
C ILE A 200 -11.66 19.74 -23.05
N ALA A 201 -10.67 20.62 -22.96
CA ALA A 201 -9.28 20.24 -22.72
C ALA A 201 -9.10 19.50 -21.38
N SER A 202 -9.74 20.00 -20.31
CA SER A 202 -9.73 19.36 -18.99
C SER A 202 -10.35 17.96 -19.02
N ARG A 203 -11.49 17.79 -19.71
CA ARG A 203 -12.16 16.49 -19.88
C ARG A 203 -11.30 15.50 -20.66
N VAL A 204 -10.74 15.91 -21.79
CA VAL A 204 -9.84 15.06 -22.60
C VAL A 204 -8.62 14.64 -21.79
N LEU A 205 -7.99 15.58 -21.08
CA LEU A 205 -6.85 15.28 -20.23
C LEU A 205 -7.22 14.29 -19.13
N THR A 206 -8.37 14.44 -18.50
CA THR A 206 -8.82 13.50 -17.46
C THR A 206 -9.02 12.09 -18.01
N LEU A 207 -9.62 11.94 -19.20
CA LEU A 207 -9.79 10.63 -19.84
C LEU A 207 -8.44 9.99 -20.19
N VAL A 208 -7.46 10.77 -20.66
CA VAL A 208 -6.10 10.29 -20.90
C VAL A 208 -5.46 9.81 -19.60
N MET A 209 -5.59 10.58 -18.52
CA MET A 209 -5.04 10.19 -17.21
C MET A 209 -5.72 8.93 -16.66
N LEU A 210 -7.05 8.81 -16.77
CA LEU A 210 -7.80 7.60 -16.42
C LEU A 210 -7.33 6.37 -17.21
N PHE A 211 -7.05 6.54 -18.51
CA PHE A 211 -6.48 5.46 -19.31
C PHE A 211 -5.10 5.04 -18.80
N THR A 212 -4.21 5.99 -18.55
CA THR A 212 -2.85 5.67 -18.07
C THR A 212 -2.87 4.99 -16.70
N ALA A 213 -3.73 5.45 -15.80
CA ALA A 213 -3.95 4.83 -14.49
C ALA A 213 -4.52 3.42 -14.63
N GLY A 214 -5.60 3.24 -15.40
CA GLY A 214 -6.20 1.93 -15.67
C GLY A 214 -5.24 0.97 -16.36
N PHE A 215 -4.40 1.47 -17.27
CA PHE A 215 -3.36 0.68 -17.94
C PHE A 215 -2.29 0.20 -16.97
N ALA A 216 -1.80 1.08 -16.09
CA ALA A 216 -0.86 0.71 -15.03
C ALA A 216 -1.46 -0.36 -14.10
N LEU A 217 -2.73 -0.21 -13.73
CA LEU A 217 -3.44 -1.18 -12.89
C LEU A 217 -3.57 -2.55 -13.57
N GLY A 218 -4.02 -2.58 -14.83
CA GLY A 218 -4.21 -3.83 -15.56
C GLY A 218 -2.90 -4.55 -15.92
N ARG A 219 -1.76 -3.84 -15.94
CA ARG A 219 -0.44 -4.48 -15.97
C ARG A 219 -0.11 -5.17 -14.66
N TYR A 220 -0.46 -4.55 -13.54
CA TYR A 220 -0.13 -5.07 -12.21
C TYR A 220 -1.00 -6.27 -11.81
N THR A 221 -2.28 -6.28 -12.20
CA THR A 221 -3.23 -7.35 -11.84
C THR A 221 -3.25 -8.53 -12.81
N GLY A 222 -2.51 -8.46 -13.92
CA GLY A 222 -2.53 -9.51 -14.97
C GLY A 222 -3.83 -9.59 -15.79
N ALA A 223 -4.84 -8.77 -15.49
CA ALA A 223 -6.16 -8.79 -16.13
C ALA A 223 -6.19 -8.19 -17.57
N GLY A 224 -5.06 -7.69 -18.06
CA GLY A 224 -4.91 -7.09 -19.38
C GLY A 224 -4.96 -5.56 -19.32
N ALA A 225 -3.77 -4.94 -19.39
CA ALA A 225 -3.56 -3.50 -19.26
C ALA A 225 -4.46 -2.64 -20.16
N THR A 226 -4.59 -3.01 -21.43
CA THR A 226 -5.41 -2.25 -22.39
C THR A 226 -6.89 -2.32 -22.05
N LYS A 227 -7.41 -3.49 -21.66
CA LYS A 227 -8.80 -3.66 -21.24
C LYS A 227 -9.13 -2.81 -20.03
N ALA A 228 -8.26 -2.82 -19.01
CA ALA A 228 -8.42 -2.00 -17.81
C ALA A 228 -8.38 -0.50 -18.13
N GLY A 229 -7.44 -0.05 -18.98
CA GLY A 229 -7.39 1.35 -19.43
C GLY A 229 -8.67 1.79 -20.14
N PHE A 230 -9.18 1.00 -21.09
CA PHE A 230 -10.44 1.32 -21.78
C PHE A 230 -11.67 1.25 -20.87
N ALA A 231 -11.72 0.32 -19.92
CA ALA A 231 -12.78 0.27 -18.92
C ALA A 231 -12.82 1.55 -18.07
N MET A 232 -11.67 2.07 -17.68
CA MET A 232 -11.57 3.32 -16.92
C MET A 232 -11.98 4.54 -17.75
N ILE A 233 -11.63 4.60 -19.04
CA ILE A 233 -12.18 5.62 -19.95
C ILE A 233 -13.70 5.51 -20.00
N ALA A 234 -14.24 4.31 -20.23
CA ALA A 234 -15.68 4.10 -20.38
C ALA A 234 -16.43 4.57 -19.13
N LEU A 235 -15.90 4.25 -17.93
CA LEU A 235 -16.45 4.73 -16.66
C LEU A 235 -16.42 6.26 -16.56
N GLY A 236 -15.30 6.90 -16.95
CA GLY A 236 -15.19 8.36 -16.99
C GLY A 236 -16.15 9.03 -17.96
N VAL A 237 -16.39 8.43 -19.13
CA VAL A 237 -17.36 8.90 -20.11
C VAL A 237 -18.79 8.78 -19.58
N VAL A 238 -19.16 7.63 -19.01
CA VAL A 238 -20.48 7.42 -18.40
C VAL A 238 -20.74 8.44 -17.29
N LEU A 239 -19.77 8.66 -16.42
CA LEU A 239 -19.86 9.67 -15.37
C LEU A 239 -20.06 11.07 -15.95
N THR A 240 -19.27 11.43 -16.97
CA THR A 240 -19.41 12.73 -17.67
C THR A 240 -20.80 12.92 -18.26
N ILE A 241 -21.36 11.89 -18.92
CA ILE A 241 -22.72 11.93 -19.48
C ILE A 241 -23.75 12.13 -18.36
N ALA A 242 -23.63 11.41 -17.25
CA ALA A 242 -24.54 11.52 -16.12
C ALA A 242 -24.51 12.94 -15.52
N ILE A 243 -23.33 13.54 -15.36
CA ILE A 243 -23.16 14.91 -14.85
C ILE A 243 -23.84 15.92 -15.78
N ILE A 244 -23.63 15.80 -17.09
CA ILE A 244 -24.28 16.66 -18.08
C ILE A 244 -25.80 16.53 -18.01
N ALA A 245 -26.32 15.30 -17.88
CA ALA A 245 -27.75 15.04 -17.76
C ALA A 245 -28.36 15.62 -16.46
N LEU A 246 -27.58 15.70 -15.39
CA LEU A 246 -27.97 16.28 -14.09
C LEU A 246 -27.86 17.81 -14.06
N GLY A 247 -27.50 18.46 -15.17
CA GLY A 247 -27.43 19.92 -15.29
C GLY A 247 -26.03 20.52 -15.19
N GLY A 248 -24.97 19.69 -15.24
CA GLY A 248 -23.55 20.05 -15.17
C GLY A 248 -22.93 20.60 -16.47
#